data_AF-A0ABD3BL42-F1
#
_entry.id   AF-A0ABD3BL42-F1
#
_cell.length_a   1.000
_cell.length_b   1.000
_cell.length_c   1.000
_cell.angle_alpha   90.00
_cell.angle_beta   90.00
_cell.angle_gamma   90.00
#
_symmetry.space_group_name_H-M   'P 1'
#
loop_
_entity.id
_entity.type
_entity.pdbx_description
1 polymer ?
#
loop_
_entity_poly.entity_id
_entity_poly.type
_entity_poly.pdbx_seq_one_letter_code
_entity_poly.pdbx_strand_id
1 'polypeptide(L)'
;MSCPHISGLAALVKAAHPKWSPAAIRSALMTTAYIKCKNGEEIQDLGTGNPASPLDYGSGYVNPVSSLDPGLVYDATVDDYIDFLCALNYSSNMIKLVTKQDYTCKVDKEYKVADLNYPSFSVTLQTALGQHGGGSSPTVVKYTRTVTNVGNAATYKVSVSQGIDEVKIVVVPEVLIFSNQNEKKAYTVTFTANSMPSGTTSFARLEWSDGNHIVGSPIVFSWT
;
A
#
# COMPACT_ATOMS: atom_id res chain seq x y z
N MET A 1 -17.05 8.35 14.70
CA MET A 1 -16.95 7.26 15.71
C MET A 1 -15.99 6.13 15.32
N SER A 2 -15.50 6.01 14.08
CA SER A 2 -14.60 4.92 13.66
C SER A 2 -13.16 5.04 14.18
N CYS A 3 -12.61 6.27 14.26
CA CYS A 3 -11.26 6.53 14.77
C CYS A 3 -10.96 5.87 16.14
N PRO A 4 -11.77 6.07 17.21
CA PRO A 4 -11.48 5.44 18.51
C PRO A 4 -11.53 3.90 18.48
N HIS A 5 -12.31 3.29 17.58
CA HIS A 5 -12.30 1.83 17.40
C HIS A 5 -10.94 1.36 16.86
N ILE A 6 -10.44 2.02 15.81
CA ILE A 6 -9.11 1.70 15.25
C ILE A 6 -8.00 1.97 16.25
N SER A 7 -8.08 3.04 17.05
CA SER A 7 -7.13 3.31 18.13
C SER A 7 -7.10 2.21 19.19
N GLY A 8 -8.27 1.71 19.61
CA GLY A 8 -8.37 0.59 20.55
C GLY A 8 -7.78 -0.70 19.98
N LEU A 9 -8.05 -0.99 18.70
CA LEU A 9 -7.48 -2.15 18.01
C LEU A 9 -5.96 -2.03 17.83
N ALA A 10 -5.46 -0.85 17.47
CA ALA A 10 -4.02 -0.60 17.39
C ALA A 10 -3.32 -0.80 18.74
N ALA A 11 -3.95 -0.37 19.84
CA ALA A 11 -3.45 -0.61 21.18
C ALA A 11 -3.45 -2.12 21.53
N LEU A 12 -4.49 -2.86 21.13
CA LEU A 12 -4.55 -4.32 21.32
C LEU A 12 -3.43 -5.04 20.54
N VAL A 13 -3.23 -4.69 19.27
CA VAL A 13 -2.14 -5.24 18.45
C VAL A 13 -0.78 -4.87 19.06
N LYS A 14 -0.59 -3.65 19.55
CA LYS A 14 0.64 -3.25 20.25
C LYS A 14 0.88 -4.04 21.53
N ALA A 15 -0.17 -4.36 22.29
CA ALA A 15 -0.07 -5.17 23.50
C ALA A 15 0.33 -6.62 23.18
N ALA A 16 -0.23 -7.20 22.11
CA ALA A 16 0.15 -8.53 21.62
C ALA A 16 1.57 -8.56 21.01
N HIS A 17 1.99 -7.46 20.36
CA HIS A 17 3.29 -7.31 19.71
C HIS A 17 4.06 -6.08 20.23
N PRO A 18 4.63 -6.13 21.45
CA PRO A 18 5.22 -4.95 22.10
C PRO A 18 6.36 -4.30 21.31
N LYS A 19 7.05 -5.05 20.45
CA LYS A 19 8.19 -4.57 19.66
C LYS A 19 7.81 -4.01 18.29
N TRP A 20 6.57 -4.18 17.83
CA TRP A 20 6.16 -3.68 16.51
C TRP A 20 6.17 -2.15 16.46
N SER A 21 6.64 -1.63 15.33
CA SER A 21 6.57 -0.21 15.02
C SER A 21 5.11 0.22 14.80
N PRO A 22 4.81 1.52 14.86
CA PRO A 22 3.52 2.04 14.43
C PRO A 22 3.17 1.66 12.97
N ALA A 23 4.16 1.58 12.09
CA ALA A 23 3.97 1.21 10.69
C ALA A 23 3.59 -0.27 10.53
N ALA A 24 4.22 -1.17 11.29
CA ALA A 24 3.88 -2.59 11.31
C ALA A 24 2.46 -2.82 11.84
N ILE A 25 2.04 -2.09 12.88
CA ILE A 25 0.67 -2.17 13.41
C ILE A 25 -0.35 -1.67 12.39
N ARG A 26 -0.08 -0.52 11.75
CA ARG A 26 -0.92 -0.01 10.65
C ARG A 26 -0.99 -1.03 9.52
N SER A 27 0.15 -1.62 9.15
CA SER A 27 0.20 -2.65 8.10
C SER A 27 -0.70 -3.81 8.45
N ALA A 28 -0.58 -4.40 9.64
CA ALA A 28 -1.40 -5.54 10.06
C ALA A 28 -2.90 -5.22 9.96
N LEU A 29 -3.33 -4.07 10.47
CA LEU A 29 -4.73 -3.65 10.40
C LEU A 29 -5.23 -3.43 8.97
N MET A 30 -4.39 -2.91 8.09
CA MET A 30 -4.73 -2.64 6.69
C MET A 30 -4.75 -3.92 5.86
N THR A 31 -3.72 -4.76 5.94
CA THR A 31 -3.54 -5.88 5.02
C THR A 31 -4.45 -7.06 5.32
N THR A 32 -4.95 -7.16 6.55
CA THR A 32 -5.93 -8.19 6.94
C THR A 32 -7.37 -7.70 6.86
N ALA A 33 -7.60 -6.46 6.41
CA ALA A 33 -8.94 -5.93 6.22
C ALA A 33 -9.66 -6.65 5.08
N TYR A 34 -10.94 -6.92 5.28
CA TYR A 34 -11.79 -7.57 4.28
C TYR A 34 -12.59 -6.53 3.50
N ILE A 35 -12.83 -6.83 2.21
CA ILE A 35 -13.56 -5.94 1.27
C ILE A 35 -14.94 -6.47 0.88
N LYS A 36 -15.31 -7.65 1.40
CA LYS A 36 -16.61 -8.27 1.18
C LYS A 36 -17.36 -8.42 2.48
N CYS A 37 -18.65 -8.12 2.46
CA CYS A 37 -19.57 -8.37 3.55
C CYS A 37 -19.72 -9.89 3.79
N LYS A 38 -20.29 -10.28 4.93
CA LYS A 38 -20.49 -11.70 5.28
C LYS A 38 -21.34 -12.48 4.28
N ASN A 39 -22.22 -11.79 3.55
CA ASN A 39 -23.04 -12.33 2.47
C ASN A 39 -22.28 -12.44 1.12
N GLY A 40 -21.00 -12.07 1.07
CA GLY A 40 -20.16 -12.10 -0.12
C GLY A 40 -20.28 -10.86 -1.02
N GLU A 41 -21.16 -9.93 -0.70
CA GLU A 41 -21.35 -8.68 -1.44
C GLU A 41 -20.22 -7.68 -1.18
N GLU A 42 -20.01 -6.76 -2.12
CA GLU A 42 -19.09 -5.65 -1.95
C GLU A 42 -19.60 -4.66 -0.90
N ILE A 43 -18.69 -3.95 -0.25
CA ILE A 43 -19.06 -2.82 0.63
C ILE A 43 -19.76 -1.79 -0.25
N GLN A 44 -20.91 -1.27 0.18
CA GLN A 44 -21.66 -0.25 -0.57
C GLN A 44 -21.38 1.16 -0.04
N ASP A 45 -21.33 2.13 -0.94
CA ASP A 45 -21.41 3.54 -0.61
C ASP A 45 -22.89 3.93 -0.44
N LEU A 46 -23.30 4.22 0.80
CA LEU A 46 -24.68 4.59 1.12
C LEU A 46 -25.11 5.94 0.51
N GLY A 47 -24.17 6.80 0.13
CA GLY A 47 -24.47 8.08 -0.51
C GLY A 47 -24.91 7.93 -1.95
N THR A 48 -24.31 6.99 -2.68
CA THR A 48 -24.61 6.76 -4.11
C THR A 48 -25.41 5.49 -4.39
N GLY A 49 -25.42 4.52 -3.47
CA GLY A 49 -26.00 3.19 -3.65
C GLY A 49 -25.15 2.25 -4.51
N ASN A 50 -23.96 2.68 -4.94
CA ASN A 50 -23.03 1.88 -5.74
C ASN A 50 -22.04 1.13 -4.83
N PRO A 51 -21.31 0.13 -5.37
CA PRO A 51 -20.16 -0.43 -4.67
C PRO A 51 -19.15 0.65 -4.28
N ALA A 52 -18.72 0.64 -3.03
CA ALA A 52 -17.69 1.51 -2.52
C ALA A 52 -16.32 1.13 -3.09
N SER A 53 -15.47 2.13 -3.25
CA SER A 53 -14.11 1.99 -3.75
C SER A 53 -13.08 2.04 -2.61
N PRO A 54 -11.82 1.66 -2.88
CA PRO A 54 -10.71 1.93 -1.97
C PRO A 54 -10.52 3.41 -1.60
N LEU A 55 -11.05 4.36 -2.37
CA LEU A 55 -11.03 5.77 -1.97
C LEU A 55 -12.03 6.07 -0.83
N ASP A 56 -13.06 5.24 -0.68
CA ASP A 56 -14.08 5.39 0.35
C ASP A 56 -13.71 4.67 1.66
N TYR A 57 -13.21 3.43 1.56
CA TYR A 57 -12.90 2.59 2.73
C TYR A 57 -11.41 2.27 2.93
N GLY A 58 -10.51 2.75 2.07
CA GLY A 58 -9.09 2.41 2.13
C GLY A 58 -8.84 0.92 1.83
N SER A 59 -8.31 0.19 2.81
CA SER A 59 -7.99 -1.25 2.65
C SER A 59 -9.18 -2.20 2.89
N GLY A 60 -10.28 -1.67 3.44
CA GLY A 60 -11.50 -2.42 3.73
C GLY A 60 -11.94 -2.27 5.18
N TYR A 61 -12.85 -3.16 5.61
CA TYR A 61 -13.30 -3.22 6.99
C TYR A 61 -12.30 -4.02 7.85
N VAL A 62 -11.98 -3.49 9.02
CA VAL A 62 -10.96 -4.06 9.91
C VAL A 62 -11.32 -5.48 10.36
N ASN A 63 -10.32 -6.37 10.38
CA ASN A 63 -10.43 -7.70 10.98
C ASN A 63 -9.55 -7.79 12.24
N PRO A 64 -10.12 -7.64 13.45
CA PRO A 64 -9.35 -7.65 14.70
C PRO A 64 -8.58 -8.94 14.97
N VAL A 65 -9.09 -10.08 14.53
CA VAL A 65 -8.49 -11.39 14.83
C VAL A 65 -7.31 -11.62 13.91
N SER A 66 -7.52 -11.43 12.61
CA SER A 66 -6.45 -11.61 11.62
C SER A 66 -5.32 -10.59 11.78
N SER A 67 -5.59 -9.38 12.29
CA SER A 67 -4.52 -8.38 12.49
C SER A 67 -3.54 -8.73 13.62
N LEU A 68 -3.88 -9.70 14.49
CA LEU A 68 -2.95 -10.22 15.50
C LEU A 68 -1.94 -11.21 14.90
N ASP A 69 -2.25 -11.83 13.77
CA ASP A 69 -1.34 -12.71 13.03
C ASP A 69 -1.49 -12.46 11.52
N PRO A 70 -0.90 -11.35 11.01
CA PRO A 70 -1.08 -10.93 9.63
C PRO A 70 -0.18 -11.71 8.65
N GLY A 71 0.74 -12.56 9.13
CA GLY A 71 1.75 -13.23 8.33
C GLY A 71 2.89 -12.30 7.87
N LEU A 72 2.58 -11.27 7.08
CA LEU A 72 3.54 -10.27 6.58
C LEU A 72 3.16 -8.85 7.01
N VAL A 73 4.17 -8.00 7.23
CA VAL A 73 3.99 -6.56 7.45
C VAL A 73 4.88 -5.70 6.55
N TYR A 74 4.33 -4.56 6.13
CA TYR A 74 5.05 -3.45 5.50
C TYR A 74 5.52 -2.50 6.61
N ASP A 75 6.74 -2.74 7.08
CA ASP A 75 7.34 -1.90 8.12
C ASP A 75 8.00 -0.66 7.51
N ALA A 76 8.03 0.44 8.27
CA ALA A 76 8.66 1.69 7.89
C ALA A 76 9.21 2.40 9.13
N THR A 77 10.37 3.02 8.94
CA THR A 77 11.11 3.78 9.95
C THR A 77 10.78 5.27 9.87
N VAL A 78 11.25 6.03 10.87
CA VAL A 78 11.15 7.50 10.84
C VAL A 78 11.90 8.08 9.63
N ASP A 79 13.07 7.53 9.32
CA ASP A 79 13.89 7.98 8.19
C ASP A 79 13.17 7.77 6.85
N ASP A 80 12.38 6.69 6.69
CA ASP A 80 11.57 6.49 5.48
C ASP A 80 10.53 7.61 5.28
N TYR A 81 9.95 8.11 6.37
CA TYR A 81 9.04 9.27 6.29
C TYR A 81 9.77 10.58 6.01
N ILE A 82 10.98 10.76 6.55
CA ILE A 82 11.80 11.94 6.26
C ILE A 82 12.25 11.93 4.79
N ASP A 83 12.68 10.78 4.26
CA ASP A 83 13.00 10.57 2.85
C ASP A 83 11.78 10.86 1.95
N PHE A 84 10.58 10.47 2.40
CA PHE A 84 9.34 10.81 1.71
C PHE A 84 9.08 12.33 1.69
N LEU A 85 9.33 13.05 2.78
CA LEU A 85 9.23 14.52 2.79
C LEU A 85 10.26 15.16 1.84
N CYS A 86 11.47 14.60 1.74
CA CYS A 86 12.45 15.03 0.75
C CYS A 86 11.95 14.81 -0.69
N ALA A 87 11.30 13.67 -0.97
CA ALA A 87 10.70 13.40 -2.28
C ALA A 87 9.58 14.38 -2.66
N LEU A 88 8.93 14.99 -1.67
CA LEU A 88 7.92 16.05 -1.84
C LEU A 88 8.53 17.46 -1.94
N ASN A 89 9.86 17.59 -2.00
CA ASN A 89 10.60 18.85 -2.04
C ASN A 89 10.36 19.76 -0.80
N TYR A 90 10.15 19.17 0.38
CA TYR A 90 10.08 19.95 1.62
C TYR A 90 11.45 20.57 1.95
N SER A 91 11.47 21.85 2.32
CA SER A 91 12.69 22.50 2.79
C SER A 91 13.12 21.98 4.17
N SER A 92 14.41 22.11 4.52
CA SER A 92 14.93 21.72 5.84
C SER A 92 14.16 22.37 7.00
N ASN A 93 13.70 23.62 6.83
CA ASN A 93 12.87 24.31 7.83
C ASN A 93 11.49 23.66 8.01
N MET A 94 10.86 23.23 6.92
CA MET A 94 9.57 22.52 6.98
C MET A 94 9.73 21.15 7.62
N ILE A 95 10.80 20.41 7.27
CA ILE A 95 11.10 19.11 7.88
C ILE A 95 11.35 19.29 9.37
N LYS A 96 12.16 20.29 9.77
CA LYS A 96 12.40 20.61 11.19
C LYS A 96 11.11 20.97 11.94
N LEU A 97 10.20 21.71 11.31
CA LEU A 97 8.93 22.09 11.92
C LEU A 97 8.08 20.87 12.28
N VAL A 98 8.05 19.85 11.42
CA VAL A 98 7.25 18.63 11.60
C VAL A 98 7.95 17.62 12.49
N THR A 99 9.22 17.33 12.24
CA THR A 99 10.00 16.29 12.94
C THR A 99 10.57 16.74 14.28
N LYS A 100 10.68 18.07 14.49
CA LYS A 100 11.43 18.70 15.59
C LYS A 100 12.93 18.35 15.60
N GLN A 101 13.45 17.88 14.47
CA GLN A 101 14.85 17.50 14.30
C GLN A 101 15.47 18.28 13.15
N ASP A 102 16.75 18.63 13.29
CA ASP A 102 17.51 19.21 12.18
C ASP A 102 17.82 18.12 11.16
N TYR A 103 17.32 18.29 9.94
CA TYR A 103 17.57 17.39 8.83
C TYR A 103 17.70 18.15 7.52
N THR A 104 18.61 17.71 6.66
CA THR A 104 18.81 18.25 5.31
C THR A 104 18.86 17.10 4.31
N CYS A 105 17.99 17.16 3.31
CA CYS A 105 17.96 16.18 2.22
C CYS A 105 19.30 16.20 1.48
N LYS A 106 19.81 15.01 1.15
CA LYS A 106 21.09 14.84 0.47
C LYS A 106 20.93 15.17 -1.02
N VAL A 107 21.80 16.00 -1.56
CA VAL A 107 21.73 16.46 -2.97
C VAL A 107 21.99 15.32 -3.96
N ASP A 108 22.81 14.35 -3.55
CA ASP A 108 23.24 13.19 -4.33
C ASP A 108 22.31 11.96 -4.18
N LYS A 109 21.27 12.05 -3.36
CA LYS A 109 20.28 10.98 -3.18
C LYS A 109 19.04 11.26 -4.01
N GLU A 110 18.65 10.30 -4.84
CA GLU A 110 17.36 10.33 -5.52
C GLU A 110 16.26 9.93 -4.52
N TYR A 111 15.27 10.79 -4.33
CA TYR A 111 14.12 10.55 -3.45
C TYR A 111 12.86 10.38 -4.29
N LYS A 112 12.10 9.29 -4.10
CA LYS A 112 10.83 9.07 -4.79
C LYS A 112 9.71 8.86 -3.79
N VAL A 113 8.59 9.52 -4.01
CA VAL A 113 7.32 9.32 -3.26
C VAL A 113 6.92 7.83 -3.30
N ALA A 114 7.22 7.18 -4.42
CA ALA A 114 7.09 5.76 -4.69
C ALA A 114 7.77 4.82 -3.68
N ASP A 115 8.86 5.27 -3.04
CA ASP A 115 9.75 4.41 -2.25
C ASP A 115 9.26 4.21 -0.81
N LEU A 116 8.30 5.00 -0.33
CA LEU A 116 7.69 4.77 0.98
C LEU A 116 7.05 3.38 1.02
N ASN A 117 7.49 2.55 1.97
CA ASN A 117 7.05 1.16 2.11
C ASN A 117 5.65 1.05 2.72
N TYR A 118 4.65 1.51 1.97
CA TYR A 118 3.26 1.63 2.41
C TYR A 118 2.43 0.41 1.94
N PRO A 119 1.49 -0.10 2.76
CA PRO A 119 0.66 -1.28 2.45
C PRO A 119 -0.47 -1.02 1.42
N SER A 120 -0.34 0.03 0.60
CA SER A 120 -1.23 0.34 -0.53
C SER A 120 -0.45 1.04 -1.64
N PHE A 121 -1.08 1.14 -2.81
CA PHE A 121 -0.50 1.76 -4.00
C PHE A 121 -1.42 2.86 -4.53
N SER A 122 -0.86 4.05 -4.72
CA SER A 122 -1.50 5.15 -5.45
C SER A 122 -0.68 5.39 -6.71
N VAL A 123 -1.21 4.99 -7.85
CA VAL A 123 -0.53 4.97 -9.16
C VAL A 123 -1.05 6.12 -10.01
N THR A 124 -0.22 7.14 -10.19
CA THR A 124 -0.50 8.26 -11.11
C THR A 124 -0.05 7.92 -12.54
N LEU A 125 -0.99 8.03 -13.48
CA LEU A 125 -0.83 7.66 -14.90
C LEU A 125 -1.04 8.89 -15.79
N GLN A 126 -0.39 8.93 -16.95
CA GLN A 126 -0.46 10.09 -17.83
C GLN A 126 -1.77 10.16 -18.61
N THR A 127 -2.31 11.36 -18.74
CA THR A 127 -3.48 11.64 -19.61
C THR A 127 -3.07 11.77 -21.07
N ALA A 128 -4.05 11.69 -21.98
CA ALA A 128 -3.81 11.79 -23.43
C ALA A 128 -3.24 13.16 -23.87
N LEU A 129 -3.33 14.18 -23.00
CA LEU A 129 -2.93 15.57 -23.25
C LEU A 129 -1.80 16.07 -22.32
N GLY A 130 -1.15 15.18 -21.55
CA GLY A 130 -0.04 15.56 -20.64
C GLY A 130 1.23 16.01 -21.37
N GLN A 131 2.29 16.39 -20.62
CA GLN A 131 3.60 16.80 -21.20
C GLN A 131 4.26 15.74 -22.10
N HIS A 132 3.84 14.47 -22.00
CA HIS A 132 4.22 13.35 -22.88
C HIS A 132 2.99 12.75 -23.59
N GLY A 133 1.82 13.39 -23.45
CA GLY A 133 0.53 13.00 -23.99
C GLY A 133 0.41 13.40 -25.46
N GLY A 134 0.06 12.42 -26.29
CA GLY A 134 0.07 12.49 -27.74
C GLY A 134 0.93 11.40 -28.39
N GLY A 135 1.81 10.75 -27.63
CA GLY A 135 2.52 9.55 -28.07
C GLY A 135 1.75 8.28 -27.72
N SER A 136 1.65 7.33 -28.66
CA SER A 136 1.04 6.00 -28.49
C SER A 136 1.74 5.09 -27.46
N SER A 137 2.66 5.62 -26.66
CA SER A 137 3.51 4.86 -25.76
C SER A 137 2.88 4.77 -24.36
N PRO A 138 2.74 3.56 -23.79
CA PRO A 138 2.14 3.38 -22.48
C PRO A 138 3.01 3.98 -21.36
N THR A 139 2.36 4.52 -20.32
CA THR A 139 3.02 4.94 -19.09
C THR A 139 3.44 3.71 -18.30
N VAL A 140 4.70 3.68 -17.82
CA VAL A 140 5.22 2.61 -16.97
C VAL A 140 5.62 3.17 -15.61
N VAL A 141 4.97 2.68 -14.55
CA VAL A 141 5.25 3.06 -13.15
C VAL A 141 5.71 1.83 -12.39
N LYS A 142 6.76 1.96 -11.58
CA LYS A 142 7.30 0.87 -10.77
C LYS A 142 7.31 1.24 -9.29
N TYR A 143 6.79 0.35 -8.46
CA TYR A 143 6.81 0.46 -7.01
C TYR A 143 7.48 -0.75 -6.39
N THR A 144 8.52 -0.50 -5.60
CA THR A 144 9.18 -1.53 -4.80
C THR A 144 8.64 -1.49 -3.39
N ARG A 145 8.36 -2.67 -2.82
CA ARG A 145 7.94 -2.84 -1.43
C ARG A 145 8.80 -3.90 -0.78
N THR A 146 8.98 -3.75 0.52
CA THR A 146 9.66 -4.74 1.37
C THR A 146 8.68 -5.25 2.41
N VAL A 147 8.44 -6.55 2.42
CA VAL A 147 7.63 -7.21 3.43
C VAL A 147 8.53 -7.95 4.42
N THR A 148 8.16 -7.89 5.69
CA THR A 148 8.82 -8.64 6.77
C THR A 148 7.89 -9.77 7.19
N ASN A 149 8.41 -11.00 7.23
CA ASN A 149 7.66 -12.13 7.79
C ASN A 149 7.58 -12.00 9.31
N VAL A 150 6.38 -11.94 9.87
CA VAL A 150 6.14 -11.90 11.32
C VAL A 150 5.58 -13.22 11.85
N GLY A 151 5.28 -14.17 10.98
CA GLY A 151 4.86 -15.53 11.34
C GLY A 151 5.99 -16.56 11.27
N ASN A 152 5.58 -17.81 11.11
CA ASN A 152 6.49 -18.95 10.90
C ASN A 152 7.06 -18.97 9.47
N ALA A 153 7.91 -19.95 9.17
CA ALA A 153 8.37 -20.19 7.81
C ALA A 153 7.18 -20.47 6.87
N ALA A 154 7.11 -19.76 5.75
CA ALA A 154 5.98 -19.81 4.83
C ALA A 154 6.39 -19.40 3.41
N THR A 155 5.61 -19.86 2.44
CA THR A 155 5.75 -19.47 1.03
C THR A 155 4.50 -18.73 0.60
N TYR A 156 4.66 -17.46 0.25
CA TYR A 156 3.57 -16.62 -0.23
C TYR A 156 3.57 -16.57 -1.75
N LYS A 157 2.40 -16.75 -2.35
CA LYS A 157 2.15 -16.53 -3.78
C LYS A 157 1.33 -15.26 -3.95
N VAL A 158 1.65 -14.48 -4.98
CA VAL A 158 0.89 -13.28 -5.30
C VAL A 158 -0.30 -13.59 -6.20
N SER A 159 -1.41 -12.90 -5.96
CA SER A 159 -2.54 -12.79 -6.87
C SER A 159 -2.97 -11.33 -6.99
N VAL A 160 -3.48 -10.94 -8.16
CA VAL A 160 -3.99 -9.59 -8.40
C VAL A 160 -5.42 -9.71 -8.94
N SER A 161 -6.35 -9.03 -8.29
CA SER A 161 -7.72 -8.84 -8.79
C SER A 161 -7.87 -7.41 -9.28
N GLN A 162 -8.32 -7.22 -10.52
CA GLN A 162 -8.53 -5.91 -11.13
C GLN A 162 -9.88 -5.85 -11.84
N GLY A 163 -10.51 -4.68 -11.84
CA GLY A 163 -11.75 -4.41 -12.58
C GLY A 163 -11.52 -3.66 -13.89
N ILE A 164 -10.28 -3.62 -14.39
CA ILE A 164 -9.88 -2.82 -15.57
C ILE A 164 -8.87 -3.59 -16.41
N ASP A 165 -9.00 -3.55 -17.73
CA ASP A 165 -8.09 -4.25 -18.67
C ASP A 165 -6.99 -3.33 -19.22
N GLU A 166 -7.21 -2.02 -19.12
CA GLU A 166 -6.34 -0.95 -19.63
C GLU A 166 -5.04 -0.80 -18.82
N VAL A 167 -4.94 -1.46 -17.66
CA VAL A 167 -3.74 -1.49 -16.83
C VAL A 167 -3.20 -2.91 -16.72
N LYS A 168 -1.98 -3.10 -17.24
CA LYS A 168 -1.20 -4.32 -17.02
C LYS A 168 -0.42 -4.21 -15.72
N ILE A 169 -0.63 -5.17 -14.82
CA ILE A 169 0.04 -5.26 -13.52
C ILE A 169 0.95 -6.48 -13.52
N VAL A 170 2.25 -6.29 -13.23
CA VAL A 170 3.24 -7.38 -13.15
C VAL A 170 3.97 -7.28 -11.82
N VAL A 171 4.02 -8.39 -11.07
CA VAL A 171 4.70 -8.48 -9.77
C VAL A 171 5.91 -9.40 -9.90
N VAL A 172 7.09 -8.93 -9.46
CA VAL A 172 8.32 -9.71 -9.49
C VAL A 172 9.05 -9.62 -8.15
N PRO A 173 9.41 -10.76 -7.52
CA PRO A 173 9.03 -12.13 -7.89
C PRO A 173 7.53 -12.39 -7.64
N GLU A 174 6.97 -13.45 -8.23
CA GLU A 174 5.57 -13.88 -7.98
C GLU A 174 5.43 -14.75 -6.72
N VAL A 175 6.56 -15.19 -6.16
CA VAL A 175 6.64 -16.06 -4.99
C VAL A 175 7.69 -15.51 -4.03
N LEU A 176 7.32 -15.40 -2.75
CA LEU A 176 8.22 -15.03 -1.66
C LEU A 176 8.34 -16.19 -0.68
N ILE A 177 9.56 -16.69 -0.50
CA ILE A 177 9.86 -17.79 0.41
C ILE A 177 10.59 -17.23 1.62
N PHE A 178 10.03 -17.44 2.81
CA PHE A 178 10.61 -17.05 4.09
C PHE A 178 10.94 -18.30 4.90
N SER A 179 12.19 -18.42 5.32
CA SER A 179 12.66 -19.54 6.13
C SER A 179 12.60 -19.24 7.63
N ASN A 180 12.64 -17.97 8.00
CA ASN A 180 12.68 -17.53 9.40
C ASN A 180 11.74 -16.35 9.65
N GLN A 181 11.35 -16.20 10.92
CA GLN A 181 10.67 -14.98 11.38
C GLN A 181 11.62 -13.78 11.28
N ASN A 182 11.08 -12.62 10.95
CA ASN A 182 11.77 -11.34 10.73
C ASN A 182 12.63 -11.28 9.45
N GLU A 183 12.62 -12.31 8.61
CA GLU A 183 13.23 -12.24 7.30
C GLU A 183 12.47 -11.23 6.43
N LYS A 184 13.24 -10.40 5.71
CA LYS A 184 12.72 -9.36 4.81
C LYS A 184 12.90 -9.78 3.37
N LYS A 185 11.88 -9.57 2.55
CA LYS A 185 11.97 -9.75 1.09
C LYS A 185 11.37 -8.55 0.39
N ALA A 186 12.03 -8.14 -0.69
CA ALA A 186 11.52 -7.09 -1.57
C ALA A 186 10.83 -7.71 -2.79
N TYR A 187 9.82 -7.01 -3.28
CA TYR A 187 9.19 -7.27 -4.58
C TYR A 187 8.90 -5.94 -5.28
N THR A 188 8.82 -5.97 -6.59
CA THR A 188 8.50 -4.81 -7.42
C THR A 188 7.21 -5.07 -8.18
N VAL A 189 6.29 -4.11 -8.12
CA VAL A 189 5.08 -4.07 -8.94
C VAL A 189 5.31 -3.07 -10.07
N THR A 190 5.10 -3.52 -11.30
CA THR A 190 5.14 -2.68 -12.49
C THR A 190 3.74 -2.51 -13.04
N PHE A 191 3.31 -1.27 -13.20
CA PHE A 191 2.04 -0.87 -13.78
C PHE A 191 2.32 -0.29 -15.16
N THR A 192 1.64 -0.81 -16.18
CA THR A 192 1.75 -0.32 -17.56
C THR A 192 0.36 0.00 -18.07
N ALA A 193 0.10 1.24 -18.44
CA ALA A 193 -1.22 1.68 -18.86
C ALA A 193 -1.16 2.66 -20.01
N ASN A 194 -2.17 2.61 -20.87
CA ASN A 194 -2.39 3.65 -21.88
C ASN A 194 -2.98 4.90 -21.24
N SER A 195 -2.90 6.00 -21.98
CA SER A 195 -3.50 7.25 -21.54
C SER A 195 -5.03 7.19 -21.59
N MET A 196 -5.67 7.86 -20.61
CA MET A 196 -7.12 7.99 -20.47
C MET A 196 -7.49 9.45 -20.19
N PRO A 197 -8.78 9.83 -20.27
CA PRO A 197 -9.23 11.16 -19.88
C PRO A 197 -8.81 11.53 -18.46
N SER A 198 -8.47 12.80 -18.25
CA SER A 198 -8.13 13.33 -16.92
C SER A 198 -9.28 13.12 -15.94
N GLY A 199 -8.96 12.70 -14.72
CA GLY A 199 -9.94 12.40 -13.68
C GLY A 199 -10.49 10.98 -13.73
N THR A 200 -10.08 10.15 -14.70
CA THR A 200 -10.40 8.73 -14.70
C THR A 200 -9.73 8.05 -13.50
N THR A 201 -10.48 7.20 -12.80
CA THR A 201 -9.97 6.36 -11.71
C THR A 201 -10.35 4.90 -11.92
N SER A 202 -9.48 3.99 -11.46
CA SER A 202 -9.80 2.57 -11.41
C SER A 202 -9.07 1.89 -10.25
N PHE A 203 -9.46 0.64 -9.97
CA PHE A 203 -9.07 -0.04 -8.75
C PHE A 203 -8.61 -1.48 -9.01
N ALA A 204 -7.62 -1.90 -8.25
CA ALA A 204 -7.18 -3.29 -8.17
C ALA A 204 -6.78 -3.63 -6.73
N ARG A 205 -6.51 -4.90 -6.47
CA ARG A 205 -6.03 -5.40 -5.19
C ARG A 205 -4.96 -6.47 -5.43
N LEU A 206 -3.83 -6.30 -4.76
CA LEU A 206 -2.74 -7.27 -4.74
C LEU A 206 -2.81 -8.04 -3.43
N GLU A 207 -2.77 -9.36 -3.49
CA GLU A 207 -2.79 -10.22 -2.30
C GLU A 207 -1.62 -11.18 -2.32
N TRP A 208 -0.89 -11.25 -1.21
CA TRP A 208 0.01 -12.35 -0.92
C TRP A 208 -0.71 -13.37 -0.04
N SER A 209 -0.65 -14.65 -0.42
CA SER A 209 -1.22 -15.72 0.40
C SER A 209 -0.30 -16.94 0.48
N ASP A 210 -0.24 -17.52 1.67
CA ASP A 210 0.39 -18.82 1.96
C ASP A 210 -0.66 -19.93 2.17
N GLY A 211 -1.93 -19.64 1.90
CA GLY A 211 -3.09 -20.52 2.14
C GLY A 211 -3.77 -20.33 3.50
N ASN A 212 -3.09 -19.72 4.49
CA ASN A 212 -3.65 -19.43 5.82
C ASN A 212 -3.83 -17.92 6.05
N HIS A 213 -2.87 -17.13 5.59
CA HIS A 213 -2.83 -15.69 5.67
C HIS A 213 -3.20 -15.08 4.31
N ILE A 214 -3.84 -13.91 4.36
CA ILE A 214 -4.09 -13.06 3.21
C ILE A 214 -3.57 -11.67 3.56
N VAL A 215 -2.62 -11.18 2.77
CA VAL A 215 -1.98 -9.87 2.94
C VAL A 215 -2.37 -9.01 1.74
N GLY A 216 -3.48 -8.31 1.88
CA GLY A 216 -4.10 -7.54 0.80
C GLY A 216 -3.71 -6.07 0.78
N SER A 217 -3.32 -5.56 -0.38
CA SER A 217 -2.98 -4.15 -0.61
C SER A 217 -3.87 -3.57 -1.71
N PRO A 218 -4.67 -2.53 -1.42
CA PRO A 218 -5.45 -1.86 -2.46
C PRO A 218 -4.53 -1.07 -3.38
N ILE A 219 -4.92 -1.00 -4.65
CA ILE A 219 -4.27 -0.24 -5.71
C ILE A 219 -5.30 0.73 -6.28
N VAL A 220 -4.96 2.01 -6.31
CA VAL A 220 -5.74 3.05 -6.97
C VAL A 220 -4.95 3.55 -8.18
N PHE A 221 -5.60 3.60 -9.33
CA PHE A 221 -5.09 4.24 -10.53
C PHE A 221 -5.78 5.58 -10.71
N SER A 222 -5.00 6.62 -11.02
CA SER A 222 -5.52 7.97 -11.30
C SER A 222 -4.83 8.52 -12.53
N TRP A 223 -5.61 8.90 -13.55
CA TRP A 223 -5.10 9.57 -14.74
C TRP A 223 -5.18 11.08 -14.55
N THR A 224 -4.02 11.71 -14.34
CA THR A 224 -3.88 13.14 -14.05
C THR A 224 -2.76 13.74 -14.85
#